data_AF-A0A7V9HB70-F1
#
_entry.id   AF-A0A7V9HB70-F1
#
_cell.length_a   1.000
_cell.length_b   1.000
_cell.length_c   1.000
_cell.angle_alpha   90.00
_cell.angle_beta   90.00
_cell.angle_gamma   90.00
#
_symmetry.space_group_name_H-M   'P 1'
#
loop_
_entity.id
_entity.type
_entity.pdbx_description
1 polymer ?
#
loop_
_entity_poly.entity_id
_entity_poly.type
_entity_poly.pdbx_seq_one_letter_code
_entity_poly.pdbx_strand_id
1 'polypeptide(L)' 'MSEPLIRRPDVLCLAVGGTLGEAWIRGLLAGVEASSDLDFRECEYFVGTSAGSIVAATLAAGKRPEAALGTIGPR' A
#
# COMPACT_ATOMS: atom_id res chain seq x y z
N MET A 1 -2.05 -12.70 19.25
CA MET A 1 -2.34 -11.32 18.81
C MET A 1 -1.07 -10.78 18.20
N SER A 2 -1.07 -10.38 16.94
CA SER A 2 0.09 -9.76 16.30
C SER A 2 0.34 -8.39 16.93
N GLU A 3 1.61 -8.03 17.17
CA GLU A 3 1.93 -6.66 17.63
C GLU A 3 1.46 -5.64 16.58
N PRO A 4 0.85 -4.52 17.00
CA PRO A 4 0.49 -3.44 16.10
C PRO A 4 1.75 -2.88 15.43
N LEU A 5 1.63 -2.38 14.19
CA LEU A 5 2.73 -1.67 13.54
C LEU A 5 2.91 -0.32 14.26
N ILE A 6 3.83 -0.25 15.23
CA ILE A 6 4.00 0.93 16.10
C ILE A 6 4.93 1.97 15.46
N ARG A 7 5.63 1.61 14.37
CA ARG A 7 6.59 2.49 13.70
C ARG A 7 6.52 2.31 12.19
N ARG A 8 6.72 3.42 11.48
CA ARG A 8 6.91 3.45 10.04
C ARG A 8 8.26 2.81 9.69
N PRO A 9 8.35 1.95 8.66
CA PRO A 9 9.63 1.46 8.17
C PRO A 9 10.40 2.54 7.39
N ASP A 10 11.72 2.42 7.31
CA ASP A 10 12.54 3.25 6.41
C ASP A 10 12.46 2.74 4.96
N VAL A 11 12.38 1.42 4.78
CA VAL A 11 12.25 0.76 3.47
C VAL A 11 10.92 -0.01 3.41
N LEU A 12 10.10 0.26 2.40
CA LEU A 12 8.86 -0.48 2.15
C LEU A 12 9.00 -1.41 0.94
N CYS A 13 8.93 -2.72 1.19
CA CYS A 13 9.02 -3.76 0.16
C CYS A 13 7.64 -4.33 -0.21
N LEU A 14 7.23 -4.16 -1.46
CA LEU A 14 5.93 -4.55 -2.00
C LEU A 14 6.11 -5.65 -3.05
N ALA A 15 6.19 -6.91 -2.59
CA ALA A 15 6.36 -8.09 -3.44
C ALA A 15 5.01 -8.74 -3.74
N VAL A 16 4.23 -8.16 -4.66
CA VAL A 16 2.91 -8.65 -5.07
C VAL A 16 2.75 -8.66 -6.59
N GLY A 17 1.93 -9.59 -7.09
CA GLY A 17 1.67 -9.76 -8.53
C GLY A 17 0.19 -9.70 -8.87
N GLY A 18 -0.09 -9.26 -10.10
CA GLY A 18 -1.44 -9.21 -10.66
C GLY A 18 -2.36 -8.15 -10.05
N THR A 19 -3.55 -8.01 -10.64
CA THR A 19 -4.56 -7.03 -10.22
C THR A 19 -5.07 -7.27 -8.80
N LEU A 20 -5.21 -8.54 -8.40
CA LEU A 20 -5.59 -8.90 -7.03
C LEU A 20 -4.51 -8.50 -6.03
N GLY A 21 -3.23 -8.77 -6.33
CA GLY A 21 -2.13 -8.38 -5.46
C GLY A 21 -2.02 -6.87 -5.28
N GLU A 22 -2.24 -6.11 -6.36
CA GLU A 22 -2.32 -4.65 -6.31
C GLU A 22 -3.46 -4.18 -5.40
N ALA A 23 -4.68 -4.68 -5.62
CA ALA A 23 -5.86 -4.29 -4.84
C ALA A 23 -5.71 -4.65 -3.35
N TRP A 24 -5.16 -5.83 -3.07
CA TRP A 24 -4.90 -6.28 -1.71
C TRP A 24 -3.92 -5.36 -0.98
N ILE A 25 -2.78 -5.02 -1.59
CA ILE A 25 -1.77 -4.21 -0.90
C ILE A 25 -2.22 -2.75 -0.73
N ARG A 26 -2.97 -2.20 -1.70
CA ARG A 26 -3.63 -0.89 -1.54
C ARG A 26 -4.59 -0.88 -0.36
N GLY A 27 -5.44 -1.92 -0.26
CA GLY A 27 -6.37 -2.07 0.87
C GLY A 27 -5.66 -2.25 2.21
N LEU A 28 -4.59 -3.04 2.26
CA LEU A 28 -3.77 -3.24 3.46
C LEU A 28 -3.18 -1.90 3.94
N LEU A 29 -2.49 -1.18 3.06
CA LEU A 29 -1.86 0.10 3.41
C LEU A 29 -2.90 1.12 3.85
N ALA A 30 -4.00 1.27 3.10
CA ALA A 30 -5.10 2.16 3.47
C ALA A 30 -5.71 1.81 4.83
N GLY A 31 -5.89 0.51 5.13
CA GLY A 31 -6.39 0.05 6.42
C GLY A 31 -5.45 0.33 7.58
N VAL A 32 -4.14 0.18 7.37
CA VAL A 32 -3.12 0.52 8.38
C VAL A 32 -3.07 2.03 8.61
N GLU A 33 -3.04 2.85 7.56
CA GLU A 33 -3.08 4.33 7.70
C GLU A 33 -4.39 4.80 8.36
N ALA A 34 -5.51 4.10 8.15
CA ALA A 34 -6.78 4.47 8.77
C ALA A 34 -6.89 4.09 10.26
N SER A 35 -6.04 3.17 10.75
CA SER A 35 -6.06 2.67 12.13
C SER A 35 -4.80 3.04 12.93
N SER A 36 -3.89 3.82 12.34
CA SER A 36 -2.64 4.27 12.96
C SER A 36 -2.26 5.66 12.46
N ASP A 37 -1.29 6.31 13.13
CA ASP A 37 -0.73 7.59 12.67
C ASP A 37 0.39 7.41 11.63
N LEU A 38 0.45 6.26 10.96
CA LEU A 38 1.48 5.96 9.98
C LEU A 38 1.16 6.57 8.62
N ASP A 39 2.18 7.12 7.98
CA ASP A 39 2.14 7.58 6.60
C ASP A 39 3.23 6.86 5.80
N PHE A 40 2.82 5.96 4.91
CA PHE A 40 3.78 5.16 4.13
C PHE A 40 4.45 5.96 3.03
N ARG A 41 3.94 7.14 2.69
CA ARG A 41 4.56 8.04 1.70
C ARG A 41 5.86 8.63 2.22
N GLU A 42 6.02 8.64 3.54
CA GLU A 42 7.19 9.20 4.21
C GLU A 42 8.32 8.16 4.37
N CYS A 43 8.15 6.92 3.90
CA CYS A 43 9.25 5.95 3.83
C CYS A 43 10.39 6.49 2.95
N GLU A 44 11.64 6.24 3.35
CA GLU A 44 12.82 6.73 2.64
C GLU A 44 13.04 6.00 1.30
N TYR A 45 12.74 4.69 1.28
CA TYR A 45 12.91 3.86 0.09
C TYR A 45 11.70 2.97 -0.18
N PHE A 46 11.44 2.76 -1.47
CA PHE A 46 10.39 1.85 -1.95
C PHE A 46 10.99 0.79 -2.87
N VAL A 47 10.68 -0.47 -2.60
CA VAL A 47 11.03 -1.61 -3.46
C VAL A 47 9.74 -2.29 -3.89
N GLY A 48 9.40 -2.25 -5.16
CA GLY A 48 8.20 -2.90 -5.68
C GLY A 48 8.51 -3.78 -6.88
N THR A 49 7.87 -4.94 -6.98
CA THR A 49 7.95 -5.83 -8.14
C THR A 49 6.59 -6.01 -8.80
N SER A 50 6.52 -6.06 -10.13
CA SER A 50 5.26 -6.25 -10.88
C SER A 50 4.16 -5.27 -10.43
N ALA A 51 3.05 -5.76 -9.89
CA ALA A 51 1.97 -4.93 -9.35
C ALA A 51 2.42 -4.07 -8.16
N GLY A 52 3.36 -4.56 -7.35
CA GLY A 52 3.95 -3.79 -6.27
C GLY A 52 4.75 -2.58 -6.76
N SER A 53 5.31 -2.60 -7.97
CA SER A 53 6.01 -1.44 -8.56
C SER A 53 5.05 -0.26 -8.81
N ILE A 54 3.79 -0.54 -9.14
CA ILE A 54 2.76 0.49 -9.35
C ILE A 54 2.44 1.20 -8.04
N VAL A 55 2.27 0.44 -6.96
CA VAL A 55 1.97 0.99 -5.63
C VAL A 55 3.19 1.72 -5.06
N ALA A 56 4.40 1.16 -5.21
CA ALA A 56 5.65 1.81 -4.83
C ALA A 56 5.82 3.16 -5.54
N ALA A 57 5.61 3.21 -6.86
CA ALA A 57 5.69 4.45 -7.63
C ALA A 57 4.61 5.47 -7.21
N THR A 58 3.41 5.01 -6.85
CA THR A 58 2.32 5.88 -6.35
C THR A 58 2.71 6.56 -5.04
N LEU A 59 3.24 5.78 -4.08
CA LEU A 59 3.72 6.30 -2.79
C LEU A 59 4.90 7.25 -2.95
N ALA A 60 5.89 6.88 -3.77
CA ALA A 60 7.05 7.72 -4.08
C ALA A 60 6.66 9.06 -4.73
N ALA A 61 5.52 9.11 -5.43
CA ALA A 61 4.94 10.33 -5.98
C ALA A 61 4.15 11.16 -4.96
N GLY A 62 4.17 10.81 -3.67
CA GLY A 62 3.44 11.48 -2.59
C GLY A 62 1.93 11.22 -2.60
N LYS A 63 1.46 10.26 -3.41
CA LYS A 63 0.04 9.93 -3.52
C LYS A 63 -0.32 8.80 -2.58
N ARG A 64 -1.51 8.89 -1.97
CA ARG A 64 -2.01 7.79 -1.14
C ARG A 64 -2.37 6.60 -2.04
N PRO A 65 -2.10 5.36 -1.58
CA PRO A 65 -2.54 4.18 -2.28
C PRO A 65 -4.01 3.99 -1.96
N GLU A 66 -4.87 4.74 -2.65
CA GLU A 66 -6.32 4.60 -2.55
C GLU A 66 -6.67 3.12 -2.68
N ALA A 67 -7.44 2.60 -1.74
CA ALA A 67 -8.00 1.26 -1.86
C ALA A 67 -8.69 1.20 -3.22
N ALA A 68 -8.40 0.16 -4.01
CA ALA A 68 -9.15 -0.05 -5.22
C ALA A 68 -10.63 -0.15 -4.80
N LEU A 69 -11.41 0.88 -5.10
CA LEU A 69 -12.86 0.78 -5.08
C LEU A 69 -13.13 -0.28 -6.13
N GLY A 70 -13.32 -1.53 -5.69
CA GLY A 70 -13.67 -2.60 -6.59
C GLY A 70 -14.81 -2.05 -7.42
N THR A 71 -14.63 -1.95 -8.72
CA THR A 71 -15.71 -1.60 -9.62
C THR A 71 -16.66 -2.79 -9.56
N ILE A 72 -17.50 -2.83 -8.53
CA ILE A 72 -18.78 -3.52 -8.56
C ILE A 72 -19.60 -2.64 -9.49
N GLY A 73 -19.36 -2.78 -10.80
CA GLY A 73 -20.17 -2.07 -11.78
C GLY A 73 -21.64 -2.42 -11.58
N PRO A 74 -22.59 -1.51 -11.87
CA PRO A 74 -23.94 -1.96 -12.15
C PRO A 74 -23.88 -2.90 -13.38
N ARG A 75 -24.66 -3.98 -13.31
CA ARG A 75 -24.80 -4.99 -14.39
C ARG A 75 -25.22 -4.37 -15.72
#